data_AF-A0A2S6U9A7-F1
#
_entry.id   AF-A0A2S6U9A7-F1
#
_cell.length_a   1.000
_cell.length_b   1.000
_cell.length_c   1.000
_cell.angle_alpha   90.00
_cell.angle_beta   90.00
_cell.angle_gamma   90.00
#
_symmetry.space_group_name_H-M   'P 1'
#
loop_
_entity.id
_entity.type
_entity.pdbx_description
1 polymer ?
#
loop_
_entity_poly.entity_id
_entity_poly.type
_entity_poly.pdbx_seq_one_letter_code
_entity_poly.pdbx_strand_id
1 'polypeptide(L)'
;MAFLSCLIAILALPVRAENTTPYSGTIVIEMDQPFEAFIKRLTTAIKANKMGIVGNACATCGARSIGVTIPGNRVMMIFNPHFAVRMLKSSVASGIEAPLRLYIT
;
A
#
# COMPACT_ATOMS: atom_id res chain seq x y z
N MET A 1 2.71 -11.57 -60.44
CA MET A 1 3.05 -11.62 -59.00
C MET A 1 3.25 -10.19 -58.51
N ALA A 2 2.19 -9.55 -58.02
CA ALA A 2 2.27 -8.21 -57.44
C ALA A 2 2.17 -8.37 -55.92
N PHE A 3 3.31 -8.21 -55.23
CA PHE A 3 3.37 -8.21 -53.77
C PHE A 3 2.76 -6.90 -53.25
N LEU A 4 1.50 -6.96 -52.84
CA LEU A 4 0.83 -5.87 -52.14
C LEU A 4 1.34 -5.84 -50.70
N SER A 5 2.37 -5.03 -50.45
CA SER A 5 2.95 -4.85 -49.12
C SER A 5 2.00 -4.00 -48.28
N CYS A 6 1.27 -4.64 -47.36
CA CYS A 6 0.37 -3.98 -46.43
C CYS A 6 1.19 -3.43 -45.26
N LEU A 7 1.44 -2.12 -45.26
CA LEU A 7 2.11 -1.41 -44.17
C LEU A 7 1.14 -1.31 -42.98
N ILE A 8 1.25 -2.23 -42.02
CA ILE A 8 0.51 -2.18 -40.76
C ILE A 8 1.13 -1.06 -39.90
N ALA A 9 0.47 0.10 -39.86
CA ALA A 9 0.78 1.14 -38.90
C ALA A 9 0.33 0.66 -37.50
N ILE A 10 1.30 0.27 -36.66
CA ILE A 10 1.06 -0.01 -35.24
C ILE A 10 0.71 1.33 -34.58
N LEU A 11 -0.58 1.57 -34.34
CA LEU A 11 -1.05 2.64 -33.47
C LEU A 11 -0.51 2.37 -32.05
N ALA A 12 0.51 3.13 -31.64
CA ALA A 12 0.96 3.17 -30.26
C ALA A 12 -0.17 3.75 -29.40
N LEU A 13 -0.99 2.86 -28.82
CA LEU A 13 -1.94 3.27 -27.80
C LEU A 13 -1.15 3.86 -26.63
N PRO A 14 -1.53 5.04 -26.09
CA PRO A 14 -0.90 5.54 -24.88
C PRO A 14 -1.13 4.49 -23.79
N VAL A 15 -0.04 3.94 -23.27
CA VAL A 15 -0.07 3.19 -22.02
C VAL A 15 -0.64 4.15 -20.98
N ARG A 16 -1.88 3.89 -20.53
CA ARG A 16 -2.40 4.56 -19.34
C ARG A 16 -1.53 4.10 -18.18
N ALA A 17 -0.87 5.05 -17.53
CA ALA A 17 -0.27 4.82 -16.23
C ALA A 17 -1.28 4.12 -15.32
N GLU A 18 -0.86 3.00 -14.74
CA GLU A 18 -1.66 2.19 -13.84
C GLU A 18 -2.13 3.06 -12.65
N ASN A 19 -3.42 2.93 -12.30
CA ASN A 19 -4.19 3.72 -11.31
C ASN A 19 -3.41 4.75 -10.47
N THR A 20 -3.67 6.04 -10.70
CA THR A 20 -3.26 7.13 -9.80
C THR A 20 -3.88 6.91 -8.43
N THR A 21 -3.06 6.92 -7.38
CA THR A 21 -3.51 6.87 -5.98
C THR A 21 -4.62 7.90 -5.70
N PRO A 22 -5.64 7.59 -4.88
CA PRO A 22 -5.83 6.33 -4.14
C PRO A 22 -6.28 5.15 -5.01
N TYR A 23 -5.85 3.95 -4.62
CA TYR A 23 -6.42 2.72 -5.17
C TYR A 23 -7.89 2.57 -4.77
N SER A 24 -8.67 1.85 -5.58
CA SER A 24 -10.04 1.48 -5.20
C SER A 24 -10.07 0.83 -3.83
N GLY A 25 -11.00 1.26 -2.97
CA GLY A 25 -11.11 0.78 -1.59
C GLY A 25 -10.09 1.38 -0.60
N THR A 26 -9.29 2.38 -1.01
CA THR A 26 -8.35 3.09 -0.13
C THR A 26 -8.68 4.58 -0.05
N ILE A 27 -8.19 5.22 1.01
CA ILE A 27 -8.25 6.67 1.19
C ILE A 27 -6.84 7.19 1.47
N VAL A 28 -6.58 8.43 1.06
CA VAL A 28 -5.38 9.18 1.46
C VAL A 28 -5.78 10.19 2.52
N ILE A 29 -5.01 10.26 3.59
CA ILE A 29 -5.18 11.25 4.66
C ILE A 29 -3.88 12.05 4.74
N GLU A 30 -3.95 13.33 4.38
CA GLU A 30 -2.81 14.24 4.48
C GLU A 30 -2.53 14.60 5.93
N MET A 31 -1.24 14.62 6.30
CA MET A 31 -0.79 14.89 7.65
C MET A 31 0.26 15.99 7.64
N ASP A 32 0.00 17.08 8.37
CA ASP A 32 0.97 18.17 8.55
C ASP A 32 1.94 17.85 9.70
N GLN A 33 2.69 16.74 9.55
CA GLN A 33 3.64 16.27 10.55
C GLN A 33 4.89 15.67 9.89
N PRO A 34 6.10 15.89 10.45
CA PRO A 34 7.31 15.21 9.99
C PRO A 34 7.16 13.69 10.08
N PHE A 35 7.65 12.98 9.07
CA PHE A 35 7.48 11.54 8.90
C PHE A 35 7.76 10.73 10.18
N GLU A 36 8.94 10.86 10.78
CA GLU A 36 9.31 10.08 11.98
C GLU A 36 8.49 10.44 13.21
N ALA A 37 8.08 11.72 13.35
CA ALA A 37 7.17 12.14 14.42
C ALA A 37 5.78 11.52 14.23
N PHE A 38 5.29 11.48 13.00
CA PHE A 38 4.01 10.84 12.66
C PHE A 38 4.06 9.33 12.93
N ILE A 39 5.13 8.63 12.55
CA ILE A 39 5.30 7.20 12.82
C ILE A 39 5.19 6.89 14.32
N LYS A 40 5.84 7.68 15.19
CA LYS A 40 5.75 7.52 16.65
C LYS A 40 4.33 7.74 17.17
N ARG A 41 3.65 8.79 16.67
CA ARG A 41 2.25 9.08 17.04
C ARG A 41 1.30 7.99 16.55
N LEU A 42 1.47 7.51 15.32
CA LEU A 42 0.65 6.49 14.71
C LEU A 42 0.74 5.16 15.47
N THR A 43 1.94 4.69 15.80
CA THR A 43 2.11 3.45 16.59
C THR A 43 1.49 3.55 17.99
N THR A 44 1.55 4.72 18.61
CA THR A 44 0.85 5.00 19.87
C THR A 44 -0.67 4.92 19.71
N ALA A 45 -1.20 5.53 18.65
CA ALA A 45 -2.64 5.52 18.35
C ALA A 45 -3.15 4.11 18.00
N ILE A 46 -2.37 3.32 17.25
CA ILE A 46 -2.66 1.91 16.93
C ILE A 46 -2.87 1.12 18.23
N LYS A 47 -1.93 1.23 19.18
CA LYS A 47 -2.03 0.56 20.48
C LYS A 47 -3.24 1.06 21.29
N ALA A 48 -3.47 2.37 21.34
CA ALA A 48 -4.60 2.95 22.06
C ALA A 48 -5.95 2.47 21.52
N ASN A 49 -6.04 2.19 20.22
CA ASN A 49 -7.24 1.66 19.56
C ASN A 49 -7.31 0.11 19.57
N LYS A 50 -6.50 -0.55 20.41
CA LYS A 50 -6.48 -2.02 20.57
C LYS A 50 -6.20 -2.77 19.27
N MET A 51 -5.41 -2.16 18.39
CA MET A 51 -4.90 -2.78 17.17
C MET A 51 -3.47 -3.28 17.44
N GLY A 52 -3.14 -4.48 16.99
CA GLY A 52 -1.77 -5.01 16.97
C GLY A 52 -1.07 -4.67 15.67
N ILE A 53 0.24 -4.41 15.71
CA ILE A 53 1.08 -4.34 14.51
C ILE A 53 1.53 -5.76 14.20
N VAL A 54 1.08 -6.31 13.08
CA VAL A 54 1.38 -7.69 12.65
C VAL A 54 2.48 -7.74 11.59
N GLY A 55 2.84 -6.59 11.01
CA GLY A 55 3.99 -6.45 10.13
C GLY A 55 4.39 -5.00 9.95
N ASN A 56 5.68 -4.78 9.71
CA ASN A 56 6.27 -3.45 9.55
C ASN A 56 7.42 -3.51 8.55
N ALA A 57 7.18 -3.08 7.32
CA ALA A 57 8.20 -2.98 6.29
C ALA A 57 8.75 -1.54 6.26
N CYS A 58 10.03 -1.39 6.59
CA CYS A 58 10.72 -0.10 6.54
C CYS A 58 11.56 0.02 5.27
N ALA A 59 10.99 0.60 4.21
CA ALA A 59 11.70 0.80 2.95
C ALA A 59 12.89 1.75 3.11
N THR A 60 12.75 2.82 3.90
CA THR A 60 13.87 3.73 4.21
C THR A 60 15.03 3.02 4.92
N CYS A 61 14.74 2.05 5.79
CA CYS A 61 15.76 1.24 6.47
C CYS A 61 16.43 0.28 5.49
N GLY A 62 15.63 -0.38 4.64
CA GLY A 62 16.11 -1.30 3.60
C GLY A 62 17.03 -0.58 2.61
N ALA A 63 16.60 0.56 2.08
CA ALA A 63 17.41 1.41 1.21
C ALA A 63 18.73 1.79 1.89
N ARG A 64 18.69 2.25 3.16
CA ARG A 64 19.89 2.59 3.92
C ARG A 64 20.85 1.40 4.07
N SER A 65 20.32 0.20 4.28
CA SER A 65 21.14 -1.00 4.43
C SER A 65 21.94 -1.38 3.17
N ILE A 66 21.49 -0.90 2.00
CA ILE A 66 22.17 -1.08 0.71
C ILE A 66 22.85 0.22 0.22
N GLY A 67 23.05 1.20 1.10
CA GLY A 67 23.74 2.46 0.78
C GLY A 67 22.92 3.49 0.01
N VAL A 68 21.61 3.31 -0.10
CA VAL A 68 20.70 4.22 -0.82
C VAL A 68 19.89 5.07 0.15
N THR A 69 19.73 6.36 -0.15
CA THR A 69 18.84 7.26 0.59
C THR A 69 17.57 7.50 -0.22
N ILE A 70 16.41 7.37 0.44
CA ILE A 70 15.09 7.68 -0.13
C ILE A 70 14.28 8.49 0.91
N PRO A 71 13.21 9.19 0.50
CA PRO A 71 12.26 9.80 1.42
C PRO A 71 11.68 8.80 2.44
N GLY A 72 11.02 9.32 3.47
CA GLY A 72 10.35 8.50 4.47
C GLY A 72 9.35 7.55 3.81
N ASN A 73 9.46 6.26 4.08
CA ASN A 73 8.59 5.27 3.47
C ASN A 73 8.42 4.05 4.38
N ARG A 74 7.16 3.73 4.71
CA ARG A 74 6.81 2.62 5.60
C ARG A 74 5.47 1.99 5.22
N VAL A 75 5.41 0.67 5.27
CA VAL A 75 4.16 -0.08 5.20
C VAL A 75 3.95 -0.77 6.54
N MET A 76 2.87 -0.41 7.23
CA MET A 76 2.45 -1.07 8.46
C MET A 76 1.21 -1.90 8.24
N MET A 77 1.21 -3.11 8.77
CA MET A 77 0.06 -4.00 8.79
C MET A 77 -0.48 -4.05 10.20
N ILE A 78 -1.75 -3.66 10.39
CA ILE A 78 -2.40 -3.61 11.70
C ILE A 78 -3.67 -4.44 11.74
N PHE A 79 -3.96 -5.05 12.89
CA PHE A 79 -5.17 -5.85 13.01
C PHE A 79 -5.69 -5.97 14.44
N ASN A 80 -7.01 -6.19 14.57
CA ASN A 80 -7.65 -6.52 15.84
C ASN A 80 -8.32 -7.90 15.70
N PRO A 81 -8.00 -8.88 16.57
CA PRO A 81 -8.61 -10.21 16.53
C PRO A 81 -10.15 -10.23 16.58
N HIS A 82 -10.78 -9.25 17.24
CA HIS A 82 -12.25 -9.13 17.23
C HIS A 82 -12.79 -8.83 15.82
N PHE A 83 -12.04 -8.13 14.97
CA PHE A 83 -12.40 -7.95 13.57
C PHE A 83 -12.25 -9.27 12.81
N ALA A 84 -11.19 -10.04 13.08
CA ALA A 84 -10.99 -11.38 12.51
C ALA A 84 -12.21 -12.28 12.73
N VAL A 85 -12.65 -12.40 13.99
CA VAL A 85 -13.78 -13.26 14.38
C VAL A 85 -15.07 -12.82 13.68
N ARG A 86 -15.36 -11.51 13.69
CA ARG A 86 -16.58 -10.96 13.05
C ARG A 86 -16.59 -11.19 11.54
N MET A 87 -15.46 -10.91 10.89
CA MET A 87 -15.28 -11.02 9.46
C MET A 87 -15.38 -12.48 8.99
N LEU A 88 -14.65 -13.39 9.62
CA LEU A 88 -14.65 -14.81 9.26
C LEU A 88 -15.99 -15.49 9.56
N LYS A 89 -16.72 -15.04 10.59
CA LYS A 89 -18.11 -15.48 10.83
C LYS A 89 -19.04 -15.08 9.68
N SER A 90 -18.80 -13.93 9.05
CA SER A 90 -19.59 -13.47 7.91
C SER A 90 -19.21 -14.16 6.61
N SER A 91 -17.90 -14.39 6.36
CA SER A 91 -17.40 -15.08 5.18
C SER A 91 -15.95 -15.52 5.40
N VAL A 92 -15.65 -16.81 5.26
CA VAL A 92 -14.26 -17.30 5.36
C VAL A 92 -13.36 -16.67 4.28
N ALA A 93 -13.89 -16.45 3.07
CA ALA A 93 -13.14 -15.86 1.96
C ALA A 93 -12.63 -14.45 2.27
N SER A 94 -13.31 -13.70 3.15
CA SER A 94 -12.87 -12.35 3.56
C SER A 94 -11.57 -12.35 4.37
N GLY A 95 -11.09 -13.52 4.83
CA GLY A 95 -9.80 -13.65 5.49
C GLY A 95 -8.62 -13.15 4.66
N ILE A 96 -8.71 -13.19 3.33
CA ILE A 96 -7.65 -12.70 2.42
C ILE A 96 -7.45 -11.18 2.50
N GLU A 97 -8.48 -10.45 2.95
CA GLU A 97 -8.43 -8.98 3.10
C GLU A 97 -7.70 -8.56 4.38
N ALA A 98 -7.48 -9.47 5.32
CA ALA A 98 -6.68 -9.20 6.51
C ALA A 98 -5.18 -9.20 6.16
N PRO A 99 -4.37 -8.34 6.80
CA PRO A 99 -4.71 -7.27 7.75
C PRO A 99 -4.97 -5.92 7.06
N LEU A 100 -5.36 -4.90 7.84
CA LEU A 100 -5.40 -3.52 7.34
C LEU A 100 -3.99 -3.04 7.03
N ARG A 101 -3.79 -2.48 5.84
CA ARG A 101 -2.51 -1.95 5.37
C ARG A 101 -2.51 -0.42 5.44
N LEU A 102 -1.51 0.14 6.11
CA LEU A 102 -1.23 1.56 6.16
C LEU A 102 0.06 1.82 5.38
N TYR A 103 -0.02 2.68 4.37
CA TYR A 103 1.15 3.17 3.63
C TYR A 103 1.44 4.60 4.05
N ILE A 104 2.63 4.83 4.59
CA ILE A 104 3.09 6.13 5.06
C ILE A 104 4.26 6.54 4.16
N THR A 105 4.16 7.72 3.56
CA THR A 105 5.18 8.32 2.71
C THR A 105 5.36 9.80 3.00
#